data_AF-A0A7S3AKK0-F1
#
_entry.id   AF-A0A7S3AKK0-F1
#
_cell.length_a   1.000
_cell.length_b   1.000
_cell.length_c   1.000
_cell.angle_alpha   90.00
_cell.angle_beta   90.00
_cell.angle_gamma   90.00
#
_symmetry.space_group_name_H-M   'P 1'
#
loop_
_entity.id
_entity.type
_entity.pdbx_description
1 polymer ?
#
loop_
_entity_poly.entity_id
_entity_poly.type
_entity_poly.pdbx_seq_one_letter_code
_entity_poly.pdbx_strand_id
1 'polypeptide(L)'
;MVMQRPLWVLHLLQRNYETLQVDLDISWLIDPQPMFRSQAYASFDLLFQSEGGHGYNAGFYLARPSAGSLGILKKWTVDLTKQAGSKSFEEQHSLGRSLGHRNKSTPLLFAKLNISQFPNGKIWWQYRQPVDKRDAYVVHCNWNKGNKKGRFMRDNLW
;
A
#
# COMPACT_ATOMS: atom_id res chain seq x y z
N MET A 1 12.86 2.23 12.18
CA MET A 1 13.39 2.01 10.82
C MET A 1 12.29 2.20 9.76
N VAL A 2 11.49 3.26 9.85
CA VAL A 2 10.30 3.45 9.00
C VAL A 2 10.63 4.20 7.70
N MET A 3 11.67 5.03 7.71
CA MET A 3 12.04 5.87 6.56
C MET A 3 12.82 5.12 5.45
N GLN A 4 13.43 3.97 5.75
CA GLN A 4 14.28 3.26 4.77
C GLN A 4 13.46 2.70 3.60
N ARG A 5 12.21 2.31 3.85
CA ARG A 5 11.38 1.61 2.89
C ARG A 5 10.97 2.50 1.70
N PRO A 6 10.39 3.70 1.89
CA PRO A 6 10.15 4.63 0.78
C PRO A 6 11.41 5.04 0.02
N LEU A 7 12.56 5.12 0.70
CA LEU A 7 13.85 5.41 0.05
C LEU A 7 14.31 4.27 -0.87
N TRP A 8 14.17 3.02 -0.44
CA TRP A 8 14.48 1.86 -1.27
C TRP A 8 13.57 1.76 -2.49
N VAL A 9 12.26 1.94 -2.31
CA VAL A 9 11.33 1.94 -3.45
C VAL A 9 11.69 3.06 -4.42
N LEU A 10 11.96 4.28 -3.93
CA LEU A 10 12.41 5.39 -4.79
C LEU A 10 13.69 5.03 -5.57
N HIS A 11 14.67 4.41 -4.91
CA HIS A 11 15.93 3.99 -5.53
C HIS A 11 15.72 2.96 -6.65
N LEU A 12 14.79 2.02 -6.46
CA LEU A 12 14.44 1.01 -7.47
C LEU A 12 13.70 1.64 -8.66
N LEU A 13 12.73 2.53 -8.41
CA LEU A 13 12.04 3.24 -9.50
C LEU A 13 13.00 4.10 -10.33
N GLN A 14 13.99 4.75 -9.70
CA GLN A 14 15.02 5.52 -10.40
C GLN A 14 15.88 4.67 -11.35
N ARG A 15 15.94 3.35 -11.12
CA ARG A 15 16.60 2.36 -11.98
C ARG A 15 15.64 1.69 -12.96
N ASN A 16 14.45 2.26 -13.13
CA ASN A 16 13.42 1.76 -14.03
C ASN A 16 12.85 0.39 -13.64
N TYR A 17 12.89 0.01 -12.36
CA TYR A 17 12.22 -1.19 -11.86
C TYR A 17 10.79 -0.87 -11.43
N GLU A 18 9.83 -1.72 -11.83
CA GLU A 18 8.52 -1.80 -11.16
C GLU A 18 8.71 -2.47 -9.79
N THR A 19 8.10 -1.92 -8.75
CA THR A 19 8.32 -2.37 -7.37
C THR A 19 7.00 -2.60 -6.65
N LEU A 20 6.83 -3.79 -6.08
CA LEU A 20 5.74 -4.13 -5.18
C LEU A 20 6.24 -4.06 -3.73
N GLN A 21 5.74 -3.10 -2.96
CA GLN A 21 6.00 -3.00 -1.54
C GLN A 21 4.99 -3.83 -0.76
N VAL A 22 5.49 -4.62 0.20
CA VAL A 22 4.70 -5.58 0.99
C VAL A 22 5.24 -5.59 2.43
N ASP A 23 4.37 -5.40 3.42
CA ASP A 23 4.70 -5.58 4.83
C ASP A 23 4.74 -7.07 5.19
N LEU A 24 5.47 -7.41 6.26
CA LEU A 24 5.74 -8.81 6.63
C LEU A 24 4.52 -9.55 7.20
N ASP A 25 3.48 -8.84 7.57
CA ASP A 25 2.23 -9.37 8.11
C ASP A 25 1.14 -9.47 7.04
N ILE A 26 1.54 -9.88 5.85
CA ILE A 26 0.64 -10.14 4.71
C ILE A 26 0.67 -11.63 4.37
N SER A 27 -0.50 -12.23 4.22
CA SER A 27 -0.65 -13.58 3.64
C SER A 27 -1.14 -13.47 2.21
N TRP A 28 -0.51 -14.24 1.32
CA TRP A 28 -0.91 -14.37 -0.08
C TRP A 28 -1.92 -15.51 -0.22
N LEU A 29 -2.96 -15.28 -1.02
CA LEU A 29 -4.04 -16.23 -1.26
C LEU A 29 -4.10 -16.58 -2.76
N ILE A 30 -3.93 -15.57 -3.61
CA ILE A 30 -3.93 -15.67 -5.08
C ILE A 30 -2.80 -14.78 -5.59
N ASP A 31 -2.13 -15.18 -6.67
CA ASP A 31 -1.16 -14.33 -7.36
C ASP A 31 -1.85 -13.08 -7.96
N PRO A 32 -1.52 -11.86 -7.51
CA PRO A 32 -2.12 -10.64 -8.05
C PRO A 32 -1.42 -10.11 -9.29
N GLN A 33 -0.30 -10.70 -9.72
CA GLN A 33 0.46 -10.22 -10.87
C GLN A 33 -0.38 -10.14 -12.16
N PRO A 34 -1.22 -11.13 -12.52
CA PRO A 34 -2.09 -11.03 -13.69
C PRO A 34 -3.05 -9.84 -13.60
N MET A 35 -3.58 -9.58 -12.42
CA MET A 35 -4.52 -8.48 -12.19
C MET A 35 -3.83 -7.11 -12.35
N PHE A 36 -2.61 -6.94 -11.83
CA PHE A 36 -1.87 -5.69 -12.01
C PHE A 36 -1.59 -5.35 -13.48
N ARG A 37 -1.48 -6.37 -14.33
CA ARG A 37 -1.28 -6.26 -15.78
C ARG A 37 -2.57 -6.15 -16.59
N SER A 38 -3.72 -6.30 -15.95
CA SER A 38 -5.02 -6.18 -16.62
C SER A 38 -5.26 -4.75 -17.12
N GLN A 39 -6.10 -4.60 -18.14
CA GLN A 39 -6.48 -3.30 -18.70
C GLN A 39 -6.99 -2.32 -17.63
N ALA A 40 -7.67 -2.84 -16.60
CA ALA A 40 -8.20 -2.04 -15.50
C ALA A 40 -7.10 -1.38 -14.64
N TYR A 41 -5.90 -1.98 -14.58
CA TYR A 41 -4.85 -1.54 -13.67
C TYR A 41 -3.51 -1.18 -14.33
N ALA A 42 -3.29 -1.58 -15.58
CA ALA A 42 -2.02 -1.40 -16.29
C ALA A 42 -1.62 0.07 -16.48
N SER A 43 -2.59 0.98 -16.58
CA SER A 43 -2.33 2.42 -16.82
C SER A 43 -1.99 3.22 -15.56
N PHE A 44 -2.13 2.65 -14.36
CA PHE A 44 -1.85 3.39 -13.13
C PHE A 44 -0.36 3.40 -12.81
N ASP A 45 0.17 4.54 -12.39
CA ASP A 45 1.53 4.70 -11.89
C ASP A 45 1.70 4.08 -10.49
N LEU A 46 0.68 4.23 -9.64
CA LEU A 46 0.68 3.75 -8.26
C LEU A 46 -0.65 3.07 -7.93
N LEU A 47 -0.59 1.90 -7.28
CA LEU A 47 -1.76 1.20 -6.76
C LEU A 47 -1.55 0.94 -5.27
N PHE A 48 -2.41 1.49 -4.43
CA PHE A 48 -2.31 1.33 -2.98
C PHE A 48 -3.41 0.42 -2.45
N GLN A 49 -3.09 -0.42 -1.47
CA GLN A 49 -4.14 -1.01 -0.64
C GLN A 49 -4.95 0.10 0.04
N SER A 50 -6.25 -0.10 0.15
CA SER A 50 -7.17 0.86 0.77
C SER A 50 -7.23 0.70 2.28
N GLU A 51 -7.35 1.82 3.00
CA GLU A 51 -7.71 1.84 4.43
C GLU A 51 -9.21 2.14 4.64
N GLY A 52 -10.04 1.85 3.63
CA GLY A 52 -11.46 2.18 3.61
C GLY A 52 -11.73 3.57 3.03
N GLY A 53 -12.69 4.29 3.64
CA GLY A 53 -13.31 5.49 3.06
C GLY A 53 -12.32 6.54 2.53
N HIS A 54 -11.23 6.84 3.26
CA HIS A 54 -10.35 7.95 2.89
C HIS A 54 -8.85 7.64 2.92
N GLY A 55 -8.40 6.58 3.60
CA GLY A 55 -6.96 6.32 3.74
C GLY A 55 -6.34 5.48 2.61
N TYR A 56 -5.03 5.58 2.49
CA TYR A 56 -4.16 4.69 1.72
C TYR A 56 -3.33 3.90 2.71
N ASN A 57 -3.16 2.60 2.50
CA ASN A 57 -2.26 1.77 3.28
C ASN A 57 -0.86 1.84 2.66
N ALA A 58 0.14 2.19 3.46
CA ALA A 58 1.52 2.23 2.98
C ALA A 58 2.19 0.84 2.98
N GLY A 59 1.61 -0.15 3.64
CA GLY A 59 2.13 -1.51 3.78
C GLY A 59 1.97 -2.42 2.56
N PHE A 60 1.05 -2.12 1.66
CA PHE A 60 0.91 -2.84 0.39
C PHE A 60 0.63 -1.88 -0.77
N TYR A 61 1.57 -1.75 -1.70
CA TYR A 61 1.36 -0.97 -2.92
C TYR A 61 2.29 -1.36 -4.06
N LEU A 62 1.79 -1.23 -5.29
CA LEU A 62 2.59 -1.32 -6.51
C LEU A 62 3.00 0.09 -6.94
N ALA A 63 4.26 0.25 -7.32
CA ALA A 63 4.78 1.48 -7.91
C ALA A 63 5.51 1.20 -9.22
N ARG A 64 5.14 1.94 -10.26
CA ARG A 64 5.74 1.87 -11.59
C ARG A 64 6.73 3.02 -11.80
N PRO A 65 7.80 2.82 -12.58
CA PRO A 65 8.77 3.87 -12.87
C PRO A 65 8.16 4.90 -13.84
N SER A 66 7.56 5.95 -13.30
CA SER A 66 7.07 7.09 -14.06
C SER A 66 7.45 8.40 -13.41
N ALA A 67 7.38 9.50 -14.17
CA ALA A 67 7.63 10.84 -13.63
C ALA A 67 6.70 11.16 -12.46
N GLY A 68 5.43 10.72 -12.52
CA GLY A 68 4.45 10.86 -11.46
C GLY A 68 4.85 10.11 -10.19
N SER A 69 5.15 8.81 -10.29
CA SER A 69 5.59 7.99 -9.16
C SER A 69 6.86 8.56 -8.49
N LEU A 70 7.86 8.92 -9.30
CA LEU A 70 9.11 9.50 -8.79
C LEU A 70 8.86 10.83 -8.08
N GLY A 71 7.98 11.67 -8.63
CA GLY A 71 7.59 12.94 -8.01
C GLY A 71 6.94 12.74 -6.64
N ILE A 72 5.98 11.82 -6.53
CA ILE A 72 5.31 11.50 -5.26
C ILE A 72 6.27 10.88 -4.25
N LEU A 73 7.09 9.90 -4.63
CA LEU A 73 8.01 9.26 -3.68
C LEU A 73 9.11 10.21 -3.21
N LYS A 74 9.61 11.11 -4.06
CA LYS A 74 10.53 12.19 -3.64
C LYS A 74 9.85 13.12 -2.64
N LYS A 75 8.60 13.53 -2.90
CA LYS A 75 7.85 14.39 -1.99
C LYS A 75 7.60 13.70 -0.65
N TRP A 76 7.22 12.44 -0.68
CA TRP A 76 6.98 11.63 0.51
C TRP A 76 8.25 11.48 1.35
N THR A 77 9.38 11.11 0.75
CA THR A 77 10.66 10.98 1.47
C THR A 77 11.14 12.29 2.09
N VAL A 78 10.91 13.44 1.43
CA VAL A 78 11.15 14.76 2.03
C VAL A 78 10.23 15.03 3.22
N ASP A 79 8.93 14.74 3.10
CA ASP A 79 7.97 14.93 4.19
C ASP A 79 8.27 14.02 5.40
N LEU A 80 8.67 12.76 5.16
CA LEU A 80 9.10 11.83 6.20
C LEU A 80 10.34 12.36 6.94
N THR A 81 11.34 12.83 6.20
CA THR A 81 12.56 13.41 6.79
C THR A 81 12.25 14.61 7.69
N LYS A 82 11.33 15.49 7.28
CA LYS A 82 10.90 16.65 8.09
C LYS A 82 10.24 16.25 9.41
N GLN A 83 9.66 15.06 9.47
CA GLN A 83 8.99 14.55 10.67
C GLN A 83 9.84 13.57 11.48
N ALA A 84 11.10 13.34 11.11
CA ALA A 84 11.95 12.29 11.68
C ALA A 84 12.20 12.39 13.21
N GLY A 85 11.72 13.43 13.89
CA GLY A 85 11.73 13.56 15.35
C GLY A 85 10.36 13.86 15.99
N SER A 86 9.27 13.80 15.23
CA SER A 86 7.93 14.09 15.75
C SER A 86 7.37 12.91 16.54
N LYS A 87 6.84 13.17 17.74
CA LYS A 87 6.13 12.17 18.56
C LYS A 87 4.83 11.67 17.93
N SER A 88 4.26 12.42 16.99
CA SER A 88 3.01 12.08 16.28
C SER A 88 3.26 11.60 14.85
N PHE A 89 4.48 11.16 14.54
CA PHE A 89 4.84 10.72 13.20
C PHE A 89 4.09 9.43 12.80
N GLU A 90 3.36 9.52 11.70
CA GLU A 90 2.77 8.37 11.03
C GLU A 90 3.07 8.42 9.54
N GLU A 91 3.80 7.42 9.06
CA GLU A 91 4.23 7.28 7.66
C GLU A 91 3.06 7.38 6.68
N GLN A 92 1.91 6.80 7.07
CA GLN A 92 0.70 6.76 6.27
C GLN A 92 0.04 8.13 6.11
N HIS A 93 0.07 8.97 7.15
CA HIS A 93 -0.39 10.36 7.05
C HIS A 93 0.53 11.19 6.14
N SER A 94 1.84 10.93 6.20
CA SER A 94 2.81 11.54 5.29
C SER A 94 2.57 11.17 3.83
N LEU A 95 2.23 9.91 3.56
CA LEU A 95 1.81 9.44 2.23
C LEU A 95 0.55 10.18 1.76
N GLY A 96 -0.48 10.22 2.60
CA GLY A 96 -1.75 10.91 2.29
C GLY A 96 -1.55 12.39 1.96
N ARG A 97 -0.72 13.11 2.74
CA ARG A 97 -0.37 14.51 2.43
C ARG A 97 0.39 14.64 1.12
N SER A 98 1.31 13.73 0.82
CA SER A 98 2.10 13.77 -0.41
C SER A 98 1.23 13.59 -1.65
N LEU A 99 0.26 12.68 -1.60
CA LEU A 99 -0.75 12.47 -2.65
C LEU A 99 -1.73 13.63 -2.75
N GLY A 100 -2.18 14.18 -1.62
CA GLY A 100 -3.13 15.30 -1.57
C GLY A 100 -2.57 16.62 -2.09
N HIS A 101 -1.27 16.87 -1.86
CA HIS A 101 -0.57 18.06 -2.35
C HIS A 101 0.22 17.79 -3.64
N ARG A 102 -0.19 16.83 -4.47
CA ARG A 102 0.54 16.51 -5.70
C ARG A 102 0.68 17.73 -6.61
N ASN A 103 1.78 17.81 -7.35
CA ASN A 103 1.92 18.81 -8.39
C ASN A 103 0.95 18.47 -9.53
N LYS A 104 -0.03 19.35 -9.79
CA LYS A 104 -1.01 19.14 -10.86
C LYS A 104 -0.38 19.17 -12.27
N SER A 105 0.83 19.74 -12.42
CA SER A 105 1.53 19.75 -13.70
C SER A 105 2.27 18.45 -14.03
N THR A 106 2.43 17.54 -13.07
CA THR A 106 2.97 16.19 -13.33
C THR A 106 1.81 15.21 -13.39
N PRO A 107 1.53 14.62 -14.56
CA PRO A 107 0.52 13.56 -14.67
C PRO A 107 0.86 12.43 -13.69
N LEU A 108 -0.15 12.05 -12.91
CA LEU A 108 -0.08 10.91 -11.99
C LEU A 108 -1.43 10.23 -12.01
N LEU A 109 -1.45 8.99 -12.47
CA LEU A 109 -2.57 8.08 -12.37
C LEU A 109 -2.32 7.18 -11.18
N PHE A 110 -3.19 7.24 -10.16
CA PHE A 110 -3.12 6.31 -9.05
C PHE A 110 -4.52 5.88 -8.63
N ALA A 111 -4.61 4.69 -8.05
CA ALA A 111 -5.86 4.14 -7.58
C ALA A 111 -5.69 3.40 -6.25
N LYS A 112 -6.82 3.18 -5.59
CA LYS A 112 -6.93 2.23 -4.50
C LYS A 112 -7.30 0.87 -5.07
N LEU A 113 -6.66 -0.17 -4.56
CA LEU A 113 -7.05 -1.55 -4.80
C LEU A 113 -8.41 -1.81 -4.14
N ASN A 114 -9.18 -2.71 -4.75
CA ASN A 114 -10.50 -3.07 -4.26
C ASN A 114 -10.38 -3.68 -2.84
N ILE A 115 -11.15 -3.14 -1.89
CA ILE A 115 -11.10 -3.53 -0.47
C ILE A 115 -11.48 -4.99 -0.22
N SER A 116 -12.31 -5.58 -1.07
CA SER A 116 -12.70 -6.99 -0.96
C SER A 116 -11.59 -7.91 -1.49
N GLN A 117 -10.81 -7.44 -2.46
CA GLN A 117 -9.73 -8.20 -3.08
C GLN A 117 -8.38 -8.03 -2.34
N PHE A 118 -8.17 -6.86 -1.71
CA PHE A 118 -6.98 -6.51 -0.93
C PHE A 118 -7.36 -6.01 0.47
N PRO A 119 -8.07 -6.82 1.26
CA PRO A 119 -8.54 -6.42 2.58
C PRO A 119 -7.38 -6.19 3.56
N ASN A 120 -7.51 -5.12 4.35
CA ASN A 120 -6.74 -4.95 5.57
C ASN A 120 -7.39 -5.72 6.73
N GLY A 121 -6.74 -5.77 7.89
CA GLY A 121 -7.20 -6.61 9.00
C GLY A 121 -8.56 -6.17 9.55
N LYS A 122 -8.87 -4.87 9.46
CA LYS A 122 -10.18 -4.35 9.86
C LYS A 122 -11.28 -4.86 8.92
N ILE A 123 -11.05 -4.78 7.62
CA ILE A 123 -12.00 -5.23 6.60
C ILE A 123 -12.21 -6.75 6.70
N TRP A 124 -11.14 -7.51 6.86
CA TRP A 124 -11.22 -8.97 6.88
C TRP A 124 -11.85 -9.55 8.16
N TRP A 125 -11.61 -8.96 9.33
CA TRP A 125 -12.06 -9.53 10.61
C TRP A 125 -13.17 -8.77 11.33
N GLN A 126 -13.35 -7.47 11.09
CA GLN A 126 -14.24 -6.63 11.90
C GLN A 126 -15.49 -6.15 11.15
N TYR A 127 -15.42 -5.98 9.83
CA TYR A 127 -16.56 -5.50 9.07
C TYR A 127 -17.58 -6.61 8.80
N ARG A 128 -18.86 -6.25 8.89
CA ARG A 128 -19.99 -7.16 8.67
C ARG A 128 -20.14 -7.59 7.22
N GLN A 129 -19.60 -6.81 6.28
CA GLN A 129 -19.61 -7.20 4.88
C GLN A 129 -18.61 -8.34 4.70
N PRO A 130 -19.05 -9.53 4.28
CA PRO A 130 -18.14 -10.63 4.06
C PRO A 130 -17.22 -10.26 2.90
N VAL A 131 -15.93 -10.19 3.17
CA VAL A 131 -14.96 -10.41 2.10
C VAL A 131 -15.15 -11.86 1.66
N ASP A 132 -15.48 -12.08 0.38
CA ASP A 132 -15.41 -13.42 -0.17
C ASP A 132 -13.94 -13.81 -0.23
N LYS A 133 -13.56 -14.75 0.64
CA LYS A 133 -12.17 -15.21 0.77
C LYS A 133 -11.64 -15.81 -0.54
N ARG A 134 -12.53 -16.25 -1.44
CA ARG A 134 -12.19 -16.85 -2.73
C ARG A 134 -11.70 -15.82 -3.76
N ASP A 135 -12.03 -14.54 -3.57
CA ASP A 135 -11.68 -13.46 -4.49
C ASP A 135 -10.55 -12.57 -3.94
N ALA A 136 -10.12 -12.82 -2.71
CA ALA A 136 -9.04 -12.06 -2.08
C ALA A 136 -7.68 -12.53 -2.59
N TYR A 137 -6.83 -11.59 -3.01
CA TYR A 137 -5.45 -11.88 -3.42
C TYR A 137 -4.51 -11.94 -2.23
N VAL A 138 -4.71 -11.05 -1.26
CA VAL A 138 -3.91 -10.97 -0.05
C VAL A 138 -4.78 -10.61 1.14
N VAL A 139 -4.31 -10.89 2.36
CA VAL A 139 -4.83 -10.28 3.58
C VAL A 139 -3.70 -9.62 4.36
N HIS A 140 -3.92 -8.40 4.84
CA HIS A 140 -2.92 -7.64 5.58
C HIS A 140 -3.31 -7.48 7.06
N CYS A 141 -2.50 -7.98 7.99
CA CYS A 141 -2.79 -8.04 9.43
C CYS A 141 -2.31 -6.79 10.22
N ASN A 142 -2.37 -5.60 9.62
CA ASN A 142 -1.88 -4.35 10.21
C ASN A 142 -2.62 -3.88 11.47
N TRP A 143 -3.91 -4.20 11.61
CA TRP A 143 -4.76 -3.71 12.71
C TRP A 143 -4.70 -4.55 14.00
N ASN A 144 -3.92 -5.64 14.04
CA ASN A 144 -3.87 -6.52 15.21
C ASN A 144 -2.45 -6.61 15.80
N LYS A 145 -2.08 -5.68 16.69
CA LYS A 145 -0.71 -5.57 17.20
C LYS A 145 -0.27 -6.72 18.12
N GLY A 146 -1.20 -7.42 18.77
CA GLY A 146 -0.87 -8.41 19.82
C GLY A 146 -1.12 -9.88 19.48
N ASN A 147 -1.84 -10.18 18.40
CA ASN A 147 -2.23 -11.56 18.09
C ASN A 147 -2.32 -11.83 16.57
N LYS A 148 -1.31 -11.41 15.80
CA LYS A 148 -1.29 -11.63 14.34
C LYS A 148 -1.30 -13.12 14.00
N LYS A 149 -0.39 -13.88 14.61
CA LYS A 149 -0.28 -15.34 14.41
C LYS A 149 -1.60 -16.06 14.69
N GLY A 150 -2.26 -15.79 15.82
CA GLY A 150 -3.52 -16.46 16.15
C GLY A 150 -4.66 -16.13 15.17
N ARG A 151 -4.69 -14.92 14.58
CA ARG A 151 -5.64 -14.61 13.51
C ARG A 151 -5.38 -15.41 12.25
N PHE A 152 -4.11 -15.46 11.83
CA PHE A 152 -3.74 -16.24 10.65
C PHE A 152 -4.05 -17.72 10.85
N MET A 153 -3.67 -18.31 11.99
CA MET A 153 -3.97 -19.70 12.31
C MET A 153 -5.48 -20.00 12.32
N ARG A 154 -6.30 -19.14 12.94
CA ARG A 154 -7.76 -19.32 12.98
C ARG A 154 -8.38 -19.39 11.59
N ASP A 155 -7.83 -18.66 10.62
CA ASP A 155 -8.33 -18.60 9.25
C ASP A 155 -7.51 -19.51 8.29
N ASN A 156 -6.62 -20.37 8.81
CA ASN A 156 -5.74 -21.27 8.07
C ASN A 156 -4.78 -20.56 7.07
N LEU A 157 -4.16 -19.48 7.54
CA LEU A 157 -3.26 -18.59 6.78
C LEU A 157 -1.83 -18.54 7.35
N TRP A 158 -1.44 -19.51 8.19
CA TRP A 158 -0.13 -19.57 8.86
C TRP A 158 0.58 -20.89 8.55
#